data_AF-A0A7K7S217-F1
#
_entry.id   AF-A0A7K7S217-F1
#
_cell.length_a   1.000
_cell.length_b   1.000
_cell.length_c   1.000
_cell.angle_alpha   90.00
_cell.angle_beta   90.00
_cell.angle_gamma   90.00
#
_symmetry.space_group_name_H-M   'P 1'
#
loop_
_entity.id
_entity.type
_entity.pdbx_description
1 polymer ?
#
loop_
_entity_poly.entity_id
_entity_poly.type
_entity_poly.pdbx_seq_one_letter_code
_entity_poly.pdbx_strand_id
1 'polypeptide(L)'
;IQQVFKQLFYMINAITLNNLLLRKDVCSWSTGMQLRFNISQLEEWLRGKNLQQSGAAQTLEPLIQAAQLLQLKKKTSEDAEAICSLCTSLTTQQIVKILNLYTPVNEFEERVTVAFIRNIQKQLQERNDPPQLLLDFKHMFPVLFPFNPSAITMDSIHLPASLNLDFLNKV
;
A
#
# COMPACT_ATOMS: atom_id res chain seq x y z
N ILE A 1 -18.38 -0.41 6.00
CA ILE A 1 -17.78 -1.06 4.80
C ILE A 1 -16.52 -0.33 4.33
N GLN A 2 -16.55 0.97 4.06
CA GLN A 2 -15.36 1.73 3.60
C GLN A 2 -14.10 1.50 4.47
N GLN A 3 -14.23 1.62 5.79
CA GLN A 3 -13.13 1.40 6.73
C GLN A 3 -12.54 -0.03 6.69
N VAL A 4 -13.37 -1.04 6.38
CA VAL A 4 -12.90 -2.43 6.19
C VAL A 4 -11.97 -2.51 4.98
N PHE A 5 -12.34 -1.91 3.86
CA PHE A 5 -11.52 -1.93 2.66
C PHE A 5 -10.26 -1.06 2.78
N LYS A 6 -10.33 0.05 3.52
CA LYS A 6 -9.13 0.81 3.89
C LYS A 6 -8.12 -0.06 4.66
N GLN A 7 -8.59 -0.82 5.64
CA GLN A 7 -7.75 -1.74 6.42
C GLN A 7 -7.18 -2.88 5.55
N LEU A 8 -8.00 -3.47 4.69
CA LEU A 8 -7.56 -4.54 3.78
C LEU A 8 -6.47 -4.07 2.82
N PHE A 9 -6.63 -2.89 2.22
CA PHE A 9 -5.65 -2.34 1.29
C PHE A 9 -4.33 -1.97 2.00
N TYR A 10 -4.41 -1.47 3.22
CA TYR A 10 -3.22 -1.28 4.05
C TYR A 10 -2.48 -2.59 4.31
N MET A 11 -3.19 -3.67 4.65
CA MET A 11 -2.55 -4.99 4.83
C MET A 11 -1.92 -5.50 3.54
N ILE A 12 -2.57 -5.33 2.39
CA ILE A 12 -2.01 -5.67 1.08
C ILE A 12 -0.70 -4.91 0.84
N ASN A 13 -0.69 -3.59 1.08
CA ASN A 13 0.53 -2.78 0.99
C ASN A 13 1.61 -3.30 1.94
N ALA A 14 1.30 -3.41 3.23
CA ALA A 14 2.27 -3.80 4.26
C ALA A 14 2.91 -5.17 3.98
N ILE A 15 2.10 -6.17 3.65
CA ILE A 15 2.60 -7.52 3.37
C ILE A 15 3.43 -7.53 2.08
N THR A 16 2.96 -6.88 1.02
CA THR A 16 3.65 -6.88 -0.28
C THR A 16 4.98 -6.15 -0.20
N LEU A 17 4.99 -4.94 0.41
CA LEU A 17 6.20 -4.14 0.57
C LEU A 17 7.21 -4.85 1.49
N ASN A 18 6.76 -5.46 2.59
CA ASN A 18 7.66 -6.22 3.46
C ASN A 18 8.31 -7.39 2.73
N ASN A 19 7.55 -8.11 1.90
CA ASN A 19 8.12 -9.18 1.07
C ASN A 19 9.16 -8.65 0.09
N LEU A 20 8.90 -7.51 -0.56
CA LEU A 20 9.85 -6.84 -1.45
C LEU A 20 11.15 -6.45 -0.72
N LEU A 21 11.04 -5.93 0.51
CA LEU A 21 12.18 -5.49 1.32
C LEU A 21 13.01 -6.63 1.92
N LEU A 22 12.46 -7.84 2.00
CA LEU A 22 13.12 -9.01 2.59
C LEU A 22 13.74 -9.95 1.55
N ARG A 23 13.31 -9.88 0.28
CA ARG A 23 13.69 -10.83 -0.77
C ARG A 23 14.45 -10.15 -1.91
N LYS A 24 15.63 -10.69 -2.23
CA LYS A 24 16.49 -10.18 -3.32
C LYS A 24 15.99 -10.55 -4.71
N ASP A 25 15.27 -11.67 -4.84
CA ASP A 25 14.82 -12.27 -6.10
C ASP A 25 13.58 -11.59 -6.70
N VAL A 26 13.00 -10.63 -5.97
CA VAL A 26 11.76 -9.92 -6.37
C VAL A 26 12.00 -8.43 -6.64
N CYS A 27 13.21 -7.91 -6.49
CA CYS A 27 13.53 -6.51 -6.76
C CYS A 27 14.06 -6.35 -8.20
N SER A 28 13.17 -6.26 -9.19
CA SER A 28 13.52 -6.08 -10.61
C SER A 28 12.61 -5.08 -11.31
N TRP A 29 13.02 -4.60 -12.49
CA TRP A 29 12.18 -3.77 -13.36
C TRP A 29 10.85 -4.45 -13.69
N SER A 30 10.90 -5.74 -14.06
CA SER A 30 9.71 -6.54 -14.40
C SER A 30 8.74 -6.67 -13.22
N THR A 31 9.26 -6.83 -11.99
CA THR A 31 8.42 -6.86 -10.80
C THR A 31 7.74 -5.51 -10.56
N GLY A 32 8.44 -4.39 -10.80
CA GLY A 32 7.83 -3.06 -10.78
C GLY A 32 6.67 -2.94 -11.76
N MET A 33 6.81 -3.46 -12.99
CA MET A 33 5.75 -3.42 -14.00
C MET A 33 4.53 -4.25 -13.57
N GLN A 34 4.77 -5.46 -13.06
CA GLN A 34 3.70 -6.33 -12.54
C GLN A 34 2.96 -5.68 -11.36
N LEU A 35 3.69 -5.06 -10.42
CA LEU A 35 3.10 -4.37 -9.28
C LEU A 35 2.21 -3.21 -9.75
N ARG A 36 2.65 -2.40 -10.72
CA ARG A 36 1.83 -1.31 -11.28
C ARG A 36 0.52 -1.83 -11.88
N PHE A 37 0.58 -2.91 -12.66
CA PHE A 37 -0.61 -3.53 -13.21
C PHE A 37 -1.54 -4.06 -12.11
N ASN A 38 -1.00 -4.77 -11.12
CA ASN A 38 -1.81 -5.29 -10.01
C ASN A 38 -2.50 -4.15 -9.22
N ILE A 39 -1.78 -3.05 -8.97
CA ILE A 39 -2.33 -1.87 -8.29
C ILE A 39 -3.44 -1.22 -9.13
N SER A 40 -3.26 -1.07 -10.44
CA SER A 40 -4.33 -0.49 -11.29
C SER A 40 -5.60 -1.35 -11.28
N GLN A 41 -5.47 -2.68 -11.21
CA GLN A 41 -6.62 -3.56 -11.06
C GLN A 41 -7.33 -3.38 -9.71
N LEU A 42 -6.58 -3.14 -8.62
CA LEU A 42 -7.15 -2.85 -7.30
C LEU A 42 -7.87 -1.49 -7.27
N GLU A 43 -7.29 -0.47 -7.91
CA GLU A 43 -7.91 0.86 -8.04
C GLU A 43 -9.19 0.81 -8.88
N GLU A 44 -9.18 0.08 -9.99
CA GLU A 44 -10.36 -0.12 -10.82
C GLU A 44 -11.44 -0.92 -10.06
N TRP A 45 -11.06 -1.91 -9.26
CA TRP A 45 -11.98 -2.62 -8.39
C TRP A 45 -12.66 -1.68 -7.38
N LEU A 46 -11.91 -0.76 -6.75
CA LEU A 46 -12.48 0.26 -5.87
C LEU A 46 -13.48 1.15 -6.63
N ARG A 47 -13.22 1.43 -7.91
CA ARG A 47 -14.08 2.27 -8.76
C ARG A 47 -15.39 1.57 -9.04
N GLY A 48 -15.32 0.31 -9.49
CA GLY A 48 -16.49 -0.53 -9.73
C GLY A 48 -17.35 -0.81 -8.49
N LYS A 49 -16.83 -0.57 -7.28
CA LYS A 49 -17.56 -0.69 -6.01
C LYS A 49 -17.95 0.64 -5.36
N ASN A 50 -17.72 1.77 -6.01
CA ASN A 50 -17.95 3.12 -5.45
C ASN A 50 -17.21 3.36 -4.12
N LEU A 51 -16.01 2.82 -3.97
CA LEU A 51 -15.18 2.89 -2.76
C LEU A 51 -13.99 3.87 -2.89
N GLN A 52 -13.97 4.73 -3.90
CA GLN A 52 -12.88 5.69 -4.13
C GLN A 52 -12.65 6.64 -2.96
N GLN A 53 -13.71 7.03 -2.25
CA GLN A 53 -13.64 7.90 -1.08
C GLN A 53 -13.29 7.15 0.23
N SER A 54 -13.09 5.83 0.19
CA SER A 54 -12.83 5.03 1.40
C SER A 54 -11.46 5.30 2.05
N GLY A 55 -10.55 5.97 1.34
CA GLY A 55 -9.16 6.12 1.79
C GLY A 55 -8.28 4.90 1.46
N ALA A 56 -8.82 3.86 0.83
CA ALA A 56 -8.11 2.61 0.56
C ALA A 56 -6.97 2.75 -0.46
N ALA A 57 -7.18 3.48 -1.56
CA ALA A 57 -6.15 3.70 -2.57
C ALA A 57 -4.92 4.41 -2.01
N GLN A 58 -5.12 5.41 -1.14
CA GLN A 58 -4.07 6.18 -0.48
C GLN A 58 -3.18 5.30 0.40
N THR A 59 -3.69 4.19 0.94
CA THR A 59 -2.87 3.26 1.73
C THR A 59 -1.86 2.49 0.89
N LEU A 60 -2.00 2.45 -0.44
CA LEU A 60 -1.08 1.78 -1.36
C LEU A 60 0.08 2.67 -1.80
N GLU A 61 0.10 3.95 -1.44
CA GLU A 61 1.10 4.92 -1.90
C GLU A 61 2.56 4.45 -1.70
N PRO A 62 2.97 3.88 -0.54
CA PRO A 62 4.32 3.34 -0.40
C PRO A 62 4.65 2.24 -1.43
N LEU A 63 3.69 1.36 -1.75
CA LEU A 63 3.88 0.29 -2.73
C LEU A 63 3.92 0.83 -4.16
N ILE A 64 3.12 1.87 -4.47
CA ILE A 64 3.15 2.59 -5.75
C ILE A 64 4.56 3.17 -5.98
N GLN A 65 5.07 3.90 -4.99
CA GLN A 65 6.41 4.50 -5.07
C GLN A 65 7.51 3.45 -5.16
N ALA A 66 7.39 2.33 -4.45
CA ALA A 66 8.33 1.21 -4.57
C ALA A 66 8.34 0.61 -6.00
N ALA A 67 7.16 0.42 -6.59
CA ALA A 67 7.03 -0.09 -7.96
C ALA A 67 7.61 0.89 -9.00
N GLN A 68 7.44 2.20 -8.78
CA GLN A 68 8.04 3.25 -9.62
C GLN A 68 9.57 3.30 -9.45
N LEU A 69 10.08 3.23 -8.22
CA LEU A 69 11.51 3.19 -7.91
C LEU A 69 12.23 2.03 -8.63
N LEU A 70 11.59 0.85 -8.70
CA LEU A 70 12.12 -0.28 -9.47
C LEU A 70 12.27 0.03 -10.96
N GLN A 71 11.43 0.90 -11.53
CA GLN A 71 11.43 1.23 -12.96
C GLN A 71 12.25 2.47 -13.34
N LEU A 72 12.55 3.35 -12.39
CA LEU A 72 13.34 4.55 -12.66
C LEU A 72 14.79 4.21 -13.03
N LYS A 73 15.43 5.14 -13.75
CA LYS A 73 16.88 5.12 -13.96
C LYS A 73 17.60 5.39 -12.63
N LYS A 74 18.80 4.83 -12.47
CA LYS A 74 19.54 4.77 -11.20
C LYS A 74 21.04 5.05 -11.41
N LYS A 75 21.37 5.98 -12.32
CA LYS A 75 22.75 6.22 -12.77
C LYS A 75 23.27 7.61 -12.43
N THR A 76 22.52 8.67 -12.72
CA THR A 76 23.02 10.05 -12.65
C THR A 76 22.61 10.78 -11.37
N SER A 77 23.12 11.99 -11.13
CA SER A 77 22.67 12.78 -9.98
C SER A 77 21.21 13.23 -10.14
N GLU A 78 20.80 13.51 -11.38
CA GLU A 78 19.43 13.89 -11.72
C GLU A 78 18.46 12.73 -11.48
N ASP A 79 18.87 11.49 -11.80
CA ASP A 79 18.10 10.28 -11.44
C ASP A 79 17.93 10.18 -9.91
N ALA A 80 18.97 10.50 -9.14
CA ALA A 80 18.91 10.47 -7.68
C ALA A 80 17.93 11.52 -7.13
N GLU A 81 17.99 12.75 -7.66
CA GLU A 81 17.05 13.82 -7.30
C GLU A 81 15.60 13.46 -7.64
N ALA A 82 15.38 12.86 -8.82
CA ALA A 82 14.05 12.39 -9.23
C ALA A 82 13.51 11.32 -8.27
N ILE A 83 14.34 10.37 -7.84
CA ILE A 83 13.96 9.35 -6.84
C ILE A 83 13.62 10.01 -5.50
N CYS A 84 14.44 10.95 -5.03
CA CYS A 84 14.23 11.65 -3.76
C CYS A 84 12.93 12.47 -3.76
N SER A 85 12.62 13.13 -4.87
CA SER A 85 11.39 13.91 -5.06
C SER A 85 10.14 13.00 -5.15
N LEU A 86 10.26 11.85 -5.81
CA LEU A 86 9.16 10.90 -5.97
C LEU A 86 8.84 10.15 -4.67
N CYS A 87 9.86 9.64 -3.97
CA CYS A 87 9.70 8.66 -2.89
C CYS A 87 9.42 9.31 -1.53
N THR A 88 8.31 10.04 -1.42
CA THR A 88 7.90 10.76 -0.20
C THR A 88 7.20 9.89 0.84
N SER A 89 6.62 8.77 0.43
CA SER A 89 5.88 7.82 1.28
C SER A 89 6.70 6.59 1.67
N LEU A 90 7.92 6.47 1.15
CA LEU A 90 8.91 5.49 1.58
C LEU A 90 9.93 6.15 2.52
N THR A 91 10.40 5.42 3.52
CA THR A 91 11.51 5.88 4.36
C THR A 91 12.83 5.77 3.62
N THR A 92 13.82 6.57 4.02
CA THR A 92 15.18 6.50 3.49
C THR A 92 15.76 5.09 3.58
N GLN A 93 15.49 4.35 4.66
CA GLN A 93 15.93 2.97 4.81
C GLN A 93 15.28 2.02 3.80
N GLN A 94 13.98 2.20 3.51
CA GLN A 94 13.27 1.40 2.52
C GLN A 94 13.80 1.65 1.10
N ILE A 95 14.00 2.93 0.74
CA ILE A 95 14.58 3.32 -0.56
C ILE A 95 15.96 2.68 -0.74
N VAL A 96 16.84 2.85 0.25
CA VAL A 96 18.19 2.26 0.24
C VAL A 96 18.13 0.73 0.16
N LYS A 97 17.21 0.10 0.88
CA LYS A 97 17.06 -1.36 0.84
C LYS A 97 16.64 -1.85 -0.55
N ILE A 98 15.65 -1.21 -1.17
CA ILE A 98 15.19 -1.56 -2.53
C ILE A 98 16.33 -1.39 -3.54
N LEU A 99 17.07 -0.27 -3.48
CA LEU A 99 18.21 -0.03 -4.37
C LEU A 99 19.32 -1.09 -4.21
N ASN A 100 19.59 -1.53 -2.99
CA ASN A 100 20.59 -2.59 -2.72
C ASN A 100 20.14 -3.97 -3.21
N LEU A 101 18.84 -4.27 -3.13
CA LEU A 101 18.27 -5.55 -3.56
C LEU A 101 18.03 -5.61 -5.07
N TYR A 102 18.04 -4.47 -5.76
CA TYR A 102 17.77 -4.38 -7.19
C TYR A 102 18.69 -5.30 -7.99
N THR A 103 18.07 -6.25 -8.70
CA THR A 103 18.73 -7.25 -9.53
C THR A 103 18.36 -7.00 -10.99
N PRO A 104 19.32 -6.58 -11.84
CA PRO A 104 19.13 -6.45 -13.28
C PRO A 104 18.67 -7.76 -13.92
N VAL A 105 17.69 -7.69 -14.81
CA VAL A 105 17.10 -8.87 -15.47
C VAL A 105 17.44 -8.97 -16.97
N ASN A 106 18.04 -7.95 -17.56
CA ASN A 106 18.48 -7.92 -18.96
C ASN A 106 19.77 -7.12 -19.12
N GLU A 107 20.37 -7.19 -20.30
CA GLU A 107 21.67 -6.59 -20.64
C GLU A 107 21.67 -5.05 -20.64
N PHE A 108 20.48 -4.43 -20.64
CA PHE A 108 20.32 -2.98 -20.64
C PHE A 108 20.23 -2.41 -19.21
N GLU A 109 20.11 -3.28 -18.21
CA GLU A 109 20.08 -2.90 -16.80
C GLU A 109 21.42 -3.17 -16.13
N GLU A 110 21.89 -2.18 -15.37
CA GLU A 110 23.09 -2.30 -14.55
C GLU A 110 22.72 -2.33 -13.08
N ARG A 111 23.57 -2.99 -12.29
CA ARG A 111 23.42 -2.99 -10.84
C ARG A 111 23.62 -1.57 -10.31
N VAL A 112 22.79 -1.19 -9.34
CA VAL A 112 22.92 0.12 -8.67
C VAL A 112 24.27 0.19 -7.97
N THR A 113 25.03 1.27 -8.23
CA THR A 113 26.35 1.44 -7.63
C THR A 113 26.25 1.90 -6.18
N VAL A 114 27.25 1.53 -5.37
CA VAL A 114 27.35 2.01 -3.97
C VAL A 114 27.45 3.54 -3.90
N ALA A 115 28.12 4.16 -4.89
CA ALA A 115 28.23 5.62 -4.98
C ALA A 115 26.85 6.28 -5.17
N PHE A 116 26.00 5.72 -6.03
CA PHE A 116 24.63 6.20 -6.24
C PHE A 116 23.80 6.10 -4.96
N ILE A 117 23.88 4.97 -4.26
CA ILE A 117 23.16 4.76 -2.98
C ILE A 117 23.62 5.77 -1.92
N ARG A 118 24.94 6.03 -1.81
CA ARG A 118 25.47 7.06 -0.91
C ARG A 118 24.98 8.46 -1.27
N ASN A 119 24.81 8.77 -2.56
CA ASN A 119 24.25 10.05 -3.00
C ASN A 119 22.80 10.21 -2.51
N ILE A 120 21.95 9.20 -2.70
CA ILE A 120 20.58 9.17 -2.17
C ILE A 120 20.56 9.39 -0.65
N GLN A 121 21.40 8.67 0.09
CA GLN A 121 21.49 8.82 1.54
C GLN A 121 21.87 10.24 1.96
N LYS A 122 22.80 10.87 1.24
CA LYS A 122 23.20 12.26 1.50
C LYS A 122 22.07 13.24 1.21
N GLN A 123 21.35 13.07 0.11
CA GLN A 123 20.22 13.94 -0.25
C GLN A 123 19.04 13.82 0.72
N LEU A 124 18.83 12.63 1.29
CA LEU A 124 17.72 12.36 2.22
C LEU A 124 18.11 12.52 3.70
N GLN A 125 19.32 12.97 4.01
CA GLN A 125 19.84 13.02 5.39
C GLN A 125 19.01 13.90 6.35
N GLU A 126 18.33 14.92 5.82
CA GLU A 126 17.53 15.87 6.60
C GLU A 126 16.11 15.37 6.86
N ARG A 127 15.70 14.23 6.27
CA ARG A 127 14.39 13.65 6.52
C ARG A 127 14.33 13.10 7.93
N ASN A 128 13.32 13.53 8.68
CA ASN A 128 12.98 12.96 9.98
C ASN A 128 12.17 11.66 9.80
N ASP A 129 12.72 10.71 9.05
CA ASP A 129 12.07 9.43 8.79
C ASP A 129 12.16 8.51 10.03
N PRO A 130 11.12 7.69 10.31
CA PRO A 130 11.23 6.68 11.35
C PRO A 130 12.32 5.65 11.00
N PRO A 131 13.03 5.09 11.99
CA PRO A 131 14.10 4.12 11.76
C PRO A 131 13.60 2.73 11.36
N GLN A 132 12.30 2.58 11.11
CA GLN A 132 11.66 1.30 10.84
C GLN A 132 11.75 0.96 9.34
N LEU A 133 12.24 -0.26 9.06
CA LEU A 133 12.32 -0.78 7.69
C LEU A 133 10.97 -1.36 7.21
N LEU A 134 10.33 -2.21 8.03
CA LEU A 134 9.14 -2.97 7.66
C LEU A 134 7.87 -2.26 8.12
N LEU A 135 6.80 -2.30 7.35
CA LEU A 135 5.49 -1.83 7.78
C LEU A 135 4.89 -2.79 8.82
N ASP A 136 4.22 -2.24 9.84
CA ASP A 136 3.46 -3.04 10.80
C ASP A 136 2.15 -3.54 10.18
N PHE A 137 2.17 -4.74 9.60
CA PHE A 137 0.98 -5.33 9.00
C PHE A 137 -0.15 -5.62 10.00
N LYS A 138 0.11 -5.55 11.32
CA LYS A 138 -0.90 -5.68 12.38
C LYS A 138 -1.51 -4.35 12.80
N HIS A 139 -1.04 -3.22 12.26
CA HIS A 139 -1.63 -1.92 12.53
C HIS A 139 -3.11 -1.92 12.14
N MET A 140 -3.95 -1.37 13.01
CA MET A 140 -5.38 -1.23 12.82
C MET A 140 -5.77 0.24 12.85
N PHE A 141 -6.44 0.72 11.81
CA PHE A 141 -7.02 2.06 11.84
C PHE A 141 -8.16 2.12 12.88
N PRO A 142 -8.27 3.21 13.66
CA PRO A 142 -9.40 3.39 14.57
C PRO A 142 -10.72 3.32 13.82
N VAL A 143 -11.64 2.49 14.32
CA VAL A 143 -12.96 2.31 13.71
C VAL A 143 -13.95 3.35 14.23
N LEU A 144 -14.71 3.94 13.32
CA LEU A 144 -15.81 4.85 13.62
C LEU A 144 -17.15 4.22 13.25
N PHE A 145 -18.13 4.36 14.13
CA PHE A 145 -19.52 3.94 13.90
C PHE A 145 -20.42 5.19 13.85
N PRO A 146 -20.44 5.92 12.72
CA PRO A 146 -21.29 7.09 12.60
C PRO A 146 -22.76 6.67 12.70
N PHE A 147 -23.58 7.57 13.27
CA PHE A 147 -25.02 7.37 13.28
C PHE A 147 -25.53 7.23 11.84
N ASN A 148 -26.21 6.12 11.56
CA ASN A 148 -26.82 5.83 10.28
C ASN A 148 -28.27 5.42 10.53
N PRO A 149 -29.24 6.35 10.43
CA PRO A 149 -30.63 6.05 10.74
C PRO A 149 -31.18 5.00 9.78
N SER A 150 -32.03 4.13 10.32
CA SER A 150 -32.78 3.17 9.51
C SER A 150 -34.12 3.77 9.08
N ALA A 151 -34.54 3.50 7.85
CA ALA A 151 -35.90 3.80 7.38
C ALA A 151 -36.93 2.76 7.87
N ILE A 152 -36.48 1.68 8.52
CA ILE A 152 -37.34 0.60 9.01
C ILE A 152 -38.11 1.10 10.24
N THR A 153 -39.42 1.00 10.20
CA THR A 153 -40.30 1.24 11.36
C THR A 153 -40.45 -0.03 12.17
N MET A 154 -40.50 0.10 13.50
CA MET A 154 -40.67 -1.04 14.42
C MET A 154 -41.92 -1.87 14.09
N ASP A 155 -43.02 -1.20 13.75
CA ASP A 155 -44.31 -1.84 13.45
C ASP A 155 -44.27 -2.70 12.18
N SER A 156 -43.28 -2.51 11.30
CA SER A 156 -43.12 -3.32 10.08
C SER A 156 -42.32 -4.61 10.28
N ILE A 157 -41.67 -4.79 11.43
CA ILE A 157 -40.79 -5.94 11.70
C ILE A 157 -41.63 -7.16 12.06
N HIS A 158 -41.37 -8.29 11.38
CA HIS A 158 -41.97 -9.60 11.69
C HIS A 158 -40.85 -10.61 11.94
N LEU A 159 -41.04 -11.49 12.93
CA LEU A 159 -40.08 -12.55 13.23
C LEU A 159 -40.34 -13.76 12.32
N PRO A 160 -39.35 -14.23 11.55
CA PRO A 160 -39.50 -15.46 10.78
C PRO A 160 -39.56 -16.67 11.71
N ALA A 161 -40.49 -17.60 11.43
CA ALA A 161 -40.72 -18.82 12.21
C ALA A 161 -39.46 -19.70 12.33
N SER A 162 -38.56 -19.63 11.35
CA SER A 162 -37.28 -20.37 11.36
C SER A 162 -36.35 -19.98 12.53
N LEU A 163 -36.60 -18.84 13.20
CA LEU A 163 -35.86 -18.44 14.38
C LEU A 163 -36.34 -19.14 15.66
N ASN A 164 -37.46 -19.88 15.62
CA ASN A 164 -38.08 -20.56 16.77
C ASN A 164 -38.29 -19.63 17.97
N LEU A 165 -38.79 -18.42 17.69
CA LEU A 165 -39.05 -17.37 18.69
C LEU A 165 -40.55 -17.25 19.03
N ASP A 166 -41.29 -18.35 18.96
CA ASP A 166 -42.76 -18.37 19.09
C ASP A 166 -43.25 -17.96 20.50
N PHE A 167 -42.34 -17.93 21.48
CA PHE A 167 -42.59 -17.44 22.83
C PHE A 167 -42.64 -15.91 22.92
N LEU A 168 -42.19 -15.19 21.89
CA LEU A 168 -42.24 -13.72 21.82
C LEU A 168 -43.55 -13.25 21.20
N ASN A 169 -44.18 -12.27 21.83
CA ASN A 169 -45.35 -11.58 21.29
C ASN A 169 -44.96 -10.16 20.87
N LYS A 170 -45.39 -9.75 19.67
CA LYS A 170 -45.28 -8.36 19.22
C LYS A 170 -46.33 -7.53 19.97
N VAL A 171 -45.88 -6.42 20.57
CA VAL A 171 -46.71 -5.44 21.29
C VAL A 171 -46.74 -4.15 20.50
#